data_AF-A0A950D2R3-F1
#
_entry.id   AF-A0A950D2R3-F1
#
_cell.length_a   1.000
_cell.length_b   1.000
_cell.length_c   1.000
_cell.angle_alpha   90.00
_cell.angle_beta   90.00
_cell.angle_gamma   90.00
#
_symmetry.space_group_name_H-M   'P 1'
#
loop_
_entity.id
_entity.type
_entity.pdbx_description
1 polymer ?
#
loop_
_entity_poly.entity_id
_entity_poly.type
_entity_poly.pdbx_seq_one_letter_code
_entity_poly.pdbx_strand_id
1 'polypeptide(L)'
;MPGRRGWVLGLVLAWGRVLQAFGAAPDPAVERGSRAMTATGYLKPGWGDDAYRRVGQFWGEPAPDPAIAPEAYSAAFIRRYGLNPAPYPNDGFPMGLRRGVNPDGTRTGIQVDCLACHGGSIGGMSHVGLGNSTLDMKSLFDDLDRAQGKRPPASPFVLNSTRGTVNAGMLSAVLLSVRNADLSMRRFPLPLGANLPELDVPAWWLLGKKSTMYYDGRTDARSVRANMQFLLGEKSLQELKDLEPTFRDIQAWLKSLKPPRYPFPRDAARADRGKVVFEKACAKCHGTYGPDGTYPNAIVELKVIGTDPARALGLSDRLVAHYNETWFGEEYAVDEQMIGYQAPPLDGVWATAPYLHNGSVPTLAALLKSSDRPARFKRPPSTDFAYYDQVNVGWKYEVVTEPPSPGLPPFEARFIYDTARFGLGNGGHTFGDKLSNDERLDLIEYLKTL
;
A
#
# COMPACT_ATOMS: atom_id res chain seq x y z
N MET A 1 21.03 43.28 -71.95
CA MET A 1 20.82 44.64 -71.41
C MET A 1 19.90 44.55 -70.18
N PRO A 2 20.12 45.42 -69.17
CA PRO A 2 20.00 45.20 -67.72
C PRO A 2 18.63 45.68 -67.16
N GLY A 3 18.23 45.58 -65.89
CA GLY A 3 18.83 45.19 -64.61
C GLY A 3 18.02 45.76 -63.42
N ARG A 4 18.47 45.43 -62.19
CA ARG A 4 18.25 46.13 -60.88
C ARG A 4 16.84 46.08 -60.26
N ARG A 5 16.60 45.49 -59.08
CA ARG A 5 17.09 45.69 -57.67
C ARG A 5 15.99 46.40 -56.85
N GLY A 6 15.61 45.84 -55.70
CA GLY A 6 14.75 46.51 -54.72
C GLY A 6 14.43 45.67 -53.47
N TRP A 7 15.27 45.85 -52.46
CA TRP A 7 15.19 45.46 -51.05
C TRP A 7 13.79 45.39 -50.41
N VAL A 8 13.59 44.40 -49.52
CA VAL A 8 12.70 44.57 -48.35
C VAL A 8 13.44 44.08 -47.10
N LEU A 9 13.78 45.04 -46.25
CA LEU A 9 14.29 44.87 -44.89
C LEU A 9 13.09 44.97 -43.92
N GLY A 10 13.08 44.10 -42.91
CA GLY A 10 12.66 44.39 -41.53
C GLY A 10 11.26 44.95 -41.24
N LEU A 11 10.43 44.13 -40.58
CA LEU A 11 9.46 44.61 -39.60
C LEU A 11 9.50 43.71 -38.37
N VAL A 12 10.01 44.29 -37.29
CA VAL A 12 10.06 43.77 -35.91
C VAL A 12 9.03 44.57 -35.11
N LEU A 13 8.41 43.90 -34.12
CA LEU A 13 7.44 44.37 -33.10
C LEU A 13 5.96 44.29 -33.54
N ALA A 14 5.01 43.77 -32.76
CA ALA A 14 5.00 43.17 -31.43
C ALA A 14 3.58 42.58 -31.14
N TRP A 15 3.43 41.96 -29.95
CA TRP A 15 2.20 41.52 -29.25
C TRP A 15 1.69 40.13 -29.64
N GLY A 16 1.44 39.17 -28.72
CA GLY A 16 1.23 39.27 -27.28
C GLY A 16 1.65 37.99 -26.53
N ARG A 17 2.05 38.22 -25.29
CA ARG A 17 2.51 37.24 -24.30
C ARG A 17 1.39 36.25 -23.96
N VAL A 18 1.63 34.96 -24.18
CA VAL A 18 0.89 33.92 -23.47
C VAL A 18 1.45 33.88 -22.05
N LEU A 19 0.62 34.25 -21.08
CA LEU A 19 0.87 34.04 -19.66
C LEU A 19 1.04 32.54 -19.40
N GLN A 20 2.30 32.10 -19.28
CA GLN A 20 2.61 30.88 -18.55
C GLN A 20 2.21 31.12 -17.10
N ALA A 21 1.19 30.41 -16.63
CA ALA A 21 0.98 30.23 -15.20
C ALA A 21 2.21 29.49 -14.68
N PHE A 22 3.16 30.23 -14.11
CA PHE A 22 4.25 29.66 -13.34
C PHE A 22 3.64 29.03 -12.08
N GLY A 23 3.24 27.77 -12.17
CA GLY A 23 3.18 26.92 -10.99
C GLY A 23 4.55 26.95 -10.34
N ALA A 24 4.61 27.11 -9.01
CA ALA A 24 5.86 27.05 -8.27
C ALA A 24 6.65 25.80 -8.70
N ALA A 25 7.96 25.93 -8.86
CA ALA A 25 8.81 24.76 -9.07
C ALA A 25 8.53 23.72 -7.97
N PRO A 26 8.45 22.42 -8.29
CA PRO A 26 8.21 21.40 -7.29
C PRO A 26 9.23 21.54 -6.17
N ASP A 27 8.79 21.40 -4.92
CA ASP A 27 9.67 21.40 -3.75
C ASP A 27 10.85 20.44 -4.00
N PRO A 28 12.12 20.91 -3.96
CA PRO A 28 13.27 20.07 -4.20
C PRO A 28 13.30 18.80 -3.33
N ALA A 29 12.77 18.83 -2.11
CA ALA A 29 12.67 17.65 -1.25
C ALA A 29 11.70 16.61 -1.81
N VAL A 30 10.57 17.05 -2.38
CA VAL A 30 9.58 16.19 -3.03
C VAL A 30 10.17 15.51 -4.27
N GLU A 31 10.94 16.25 -5.08
CA GLU A 31 11.62 15.68 -6.25
C GLU A 31 12.68 14.64 -5.85
N ARG A 32 13.52 14.97 -4.86
CA ARG A 32 14.52 14.03 -4.33
C ARG A 32 13.87 12.78 -3.73
N GLY A 33 12.77 12.95 -3.00
CA GLY A 33 12.02 11.85 -2.38
C GLY A 33 11.40 10.91 -3.41
N SER A 34 10.81 11.46 -4.46
CA SER A 34 10.29 10.67 -5.58
C SER A 34 11.38 9.83 -6.24
N ARG A 35 12.53 10.46 -6.57
CA ARG A 35 13.68 9.75 -7.13
C ARG A 35 14.23 8.68 -6.18
N ALA A 36 14.36 9.01 -4.90
CA ALA A 36 14.82 8.08 -3.88
C ALA A 36 13.90 6.86 -3.73
N MET A 37 12.57 7.02 -3.83
CA MET A 37 11.67 5.87 -3.81
C MET A 37 11.70 5.07 -5.12
N THR A 38 11.75 5.74 -6.28
CA THR A 38 11.53 5.08 -7.58
C THR A 38 12.79 4.56 -8.26
N ALA A 39 13.97 5.09 -7.90
CA ALA A 39 15.23 4.76 -8.57
C ALA A 39 16.30 4.12 -7.64
N THR A 40 16.09 4.11 -6.32
CA THR A 40 17.10 3.61 -5.36
C THR A 40 16.66 2.34 -4.66
N GLY A 41 17.49 1.31 -4.68
CA GLY A 41 17.29 0.10 -3.88
C GLY A 41 18.01 0.18 -2.54
N TYR A 42 17.31 -0.16 -1.45
CA TYR A 42 17.83 -0.03 -0.08
C TYR A 42 18.29 -1.36 0.52
N LEU A 43 17.97 -2.49 -0.12
CA LEU A 43 18.35 -3.84 0.29
C LEU A 43 19.35 -4.45 -0.70
N LYS A 44 20.09 -5.46 -0.24
CA LYS A 44 20.94 -6.28 -1.09
C LYS A 44 20.05 -7.13 -2.02
N PRO A 45 20.54 -7.52 -3.20
CA PRO A 45 19.84 -8.47 -4.07
C PRO A 45 19.53 -9.79 -3.34
N GLY A 46 18.25 -10.13 -3.21
CA GLY A 46 17.81 -11.41 -2.66
C GLY A 46 17.96 -12.56 -3.68
N TRP A 47 17.77 -12.22 -4.95
CA TRP A 47 17.76 -13.15 -6.08
C TRP A 47 18.59 -12.60 -7.26
N GLY A 48 19.05 -13.46 -8.16
CA GLY A 48 19.67 -13.06 -9.42
C GLY A 48 18.65 -12.96 -10.55
N ASP A 49 19.01 -12.26 -11.63
CA ASP A 49 18.16 -12.11 -12.83
C ASP A 49 17.71 -13.46 -13.41
N ASP A 50 18.55 -14.48 -13.26
CA ASP A 50 18.28 -15.86 -13.62
C ASP A 50 17.09 -16.49 -12.86
N ALA A 51 16.95 -16.17 -11.58
CA ALA A 51 15.81 -16.66 -10.80
C ALA A 51 14.51 -16.06 -11.33
N TYR A 52 14.51 -14.77 -11.66
CA TYR A 52 13.35 -14.13 -12.30
C TYR A 52 13.03 -14.75 -13.65
N ARG A 53 14.01 -15.06 -14.51
CA ARG A 53 13.73 -15.72 -15.79
C ARG A 53 13.18 -17.14 -15.65
N ARG A 54 13.65 -17.91 -14.66
CA ARG A 54 13.29 -19.33 -14.49
C ARG A 54 12.05 -19.55 -13.63
N VAL A 55 11.56 -18.55 -12.91
CA VAL A 55 10.49 -18.74 -11.92
C VAL A 55 9.20 -19.33 -12.52
N GLY A 56 8.97 -19.07 -13.81
CA GLY A 56 7.85 -19.61 -14.59
C GLY A 56 7.71 -21.14 -14.54
N GLN A 57 8.81 -21.88 -14.33
CA GLN A 57 8.79 -23.33 -14.23
C GLN A 57 8.00 -23.86 -13.01
N PHE A 58 7.71 -23.00 -12.02
CA PHE A 58 6.95 -23.35 -10.81
C PHE A 58 5.48 -22.95 -10.86
N TRP A 59 5.00 -22.39 -11.98
CA TRP A 59 3.62 -21.88 -12.03
C TRP A 59 2.57 -22.98 -12.20
N GLY A 60 2.98 -24.17 -12.64
CA GLY A 60 2.06 -25.27 -12.95
C GLY A 60 1.33 -25.09 -14.28
N GLU A 61 1.64 -24.01 -15.01
CA GLU A 61 1.12 -23.68 -16.34
C GLU A 61 2.28 -23.19 -17.24
N PRO A 62 2.16 -23.29 -18.57
CA PRO A 62 3.20 -22.78 -19.48
C PRO A 62 3.43 -21.28 -19.30
N ALA A 63 4.66 -20.89 -18.98
CA ALA A 63 5.09 -19.50 -18.96
C ALA A 63 5.61 -19.06 -20.34
N PRO A 64 5.40 -17.80 -20.78
CA PRO A 64 6.08 -17.26 -21.95
C PRO A 64 7.61 -17.36 -21.81
N ASP A 65 8.35 -17.46 -22.92
CA ASP A 65 9.81 -17.44 -22.85
C ASP A 65 10.29 -16.01 -22.61
N PRO A 66 11.01 -15.71 -21.51
CA PRO A 66 11.48 -14.36 -21.20
C PRO A 66 12.53 -13.82 -22.17
N ALA A 67 13.19 -14.66 -22.98
CA ALA A 67 14.14 -14.23 -24.01
C ALA A 67 13.47 -13.93 -25.35
N ILE A 68 12.32 -14.58 -25.64
CA ILE A 68 11.59 -14.42 -26.91
C ILE A 68 10.47 -13.39 -26.78
N ALA A 69 9.74 -13.38 -25.64
CA ALA A 69 8.58 -12.54 -25.40
C ALA A 69 8.62 -11.91 -23.99
N PRO A 70 9.58 -11.01 -23.70
CA PRO A 70 9.81 -10.44 -22.37
C PRO A 70 8.59 -9.68 -21.81
N GLU A 71 7.82 -9.00 -22.64
CA GLU A 71 6.62 -8.26 -22.21
C GLU A 71 5.50 -9.23 -21.81
N ALA A 72 5.30 -10.31 -22.58
CA ALA A 72 4.33 -11.34 -22.25
C ALA A 72 4.72 -12.08 -20.96
N TYR A 73 6.02 -12.35 -20.78
CA TYR A 73 6.54 -12.93 -19.55
C TYR A 73 6.29 -12.03 -18.34
N SER A 74 6.63 -10.75 -18.46
CA SER A 74 6.42 -9.75 -17.40
C SER A 74 4.94 -9.66 -17.03
N ALA A 75 4.03 -9.62 -18.01
CA ALA A 75 2.59 -9.62 -17.77
C ALA A 75 2.11 -10.90 -17.05
N ALA A 76 2.64 -12.07 -17.40
CA ALA A 76 2.32 -13.33 -16.71
C ALA A 76 2.87 -13.35 -15.28
N PHE A 77 4.10 -12.88 -15.06
CA PHE A 77 4.72 -12.73 -13.74
C PHE A 77 3.92 -11.80 -12.83
N ILE A 78 3.51 -10.64 -13.37
CA ILE A 78 2.65 -9.66 -12.69
C ILE A 78 1.33 -10.29 -12.25
N ARG A 79 0.62 -10.98 -13.16
CA ARG A 79 -0.64 -11.66 -12.81
C ARG A 79 -0.44 -12.74 -11.76
N ARG A 80 0.58 -13.57 -11.92
CA ARG A 80 0.90 -14.68 -11.01
C ARG A 80 1.05 -14.19 -9.58
N TYR A 81 1.86 -13.16 -9.37
CA TYR A 81 2.21 -12.69 -8.01
C TYR A 81 1.41 -11.47 -7.55
N GLY A 82 0.53 -10.93 -8.38
CA GLY A 82 -0.27 -9.76 -8.04
C GLY A 82 0.57 -8.52 -7.83
N LEU A 83 1.57 -8.35 -8.69
CA LEU A 83 2.34 -7.12 -8.78
C LEU A 83 1.67 -6.20 -9.81
N ASN A 84 2.29 -5.05 -10.05
CA ASN A 84 1.75 -4.03 -10.95
C ASN A 84 2.84 -3.52 -11.90
N PRO A 85 2.52 -3.12 -13.14
CA PRO A 85 3.49 -2.48 -14.01
C PRO A 85 4.12 -1.25 -13.34
N ALA A 86 5.40 -0.99 -13.51
CA ALA A 86 6.03 0.21 -12.97
C ALA A 86 5.61 1.45 -13.79
N PRO A 87 5.03 2.51 -13.17
CA PRO A 87 4.73 3.77 -13.86
C PRO A 87 5.96 4.68 -14.01
N TYR A 88 7.16 4.13 -13.84
CA TYR A 88 8.45 4.81 -13.88
C TYR A 88 9.51 3.85 -14.45
N PRO A 89 10.67 4.34 -14.95
CA PRO A 89 11.75 3.48 -15.43
C PRO A 89 12.24 2.52 -14.33
N ASN A 90 12.22 1.22 -14.61
CA ASN A 90 12.52 0.18 -13.61
C ASN A 90 13.14 -1.08 -14.22
N ASP A 91 13.98 -0.93 -15.26
CA ASP A 91 14.69 -2.04 -15.91
C ASP A 91 13.79 -3.19 -16.42
N GLY A 92 12.52 -2.89 -16.74
CA GLY A 92 11.53 -3.89 -17.15
C GLY A 92 10.91 -4.71 -16.01
N PHE A 93 11.30 -4.46 -14.76
CA PHE A 93 10.70 -5.10 -13.59
C PHE A 93 9.37 -4.44 -13.21
N PRO A 94 8.42 -5.21 -12.64
CA PRO A 94 7.20 -4.65 -12.08
C PRO A 94 7.49 -3.76 -10.88
N MET A 95 6.56 -2.85 -10.58
CA MET A 95 6.58 -2.05 -9.36
C MET A 95 6.69 -2.96 -8.13
N GLY A 96 7.62 -2.63 -7.23
CA GLY A 96 7.92 -3.45 -6.05
C GLY A 96 9.09 -4.41 -6.18
N LEU A 97 9.56 -4.67 -7.40
CA LEU A 97 10.83 -5.34 -7.66
C LEU A 97 11.77 -4.38 -8.37
N ARG A 98 13.04 -4.40 -8.02
CA ARG A 98 14.05 -3.60 -8.72
C ARG A 98 15.40 -4.26 -8.73
N ARG A 99 16.26 -3.77 -9.62
CA ARG A 99 17.66 -4.13 -9.63
C ARG A 99 18.34 -3.57 -8.37
N GLY A 100 18.95 -4.46 -7.60
CA GLY A 100 19.86 -4.13 -6.52
C GLY A 100 21.30 -4.33 -6.94
N VAL A 101 22.19 -3.66 -6.23
CA VAL A 101 23.65 -3.81 -6.34
C VAL A 101 24.20 -3.96 -4.93
N ASN A 102 25.15 -4.87 -4.73
CA ASN A 102 25.87 -4.94 -3.47
C ASN A 102 26.64 -3.62 -3.22
N PRO A 103 26.90 -3.25 -1.95
CA PRO A 103 27.67 -2.04 -1.61
C PRO A 103 29.07 -2.01 -2.24
N ASP A 104 29.69 -3.16 -2.46
CA ASP A 104 31.01 -3.32 -3.11
C ASP A 104 30.95 -3.33 -4.64
N GLY A 105 29.77 -3.21 -5.24
CA GLY A 105 29.55 -3.24 -6.68
C GLY A 105 29.66 -4.64 -7.32
N THR A 106 29.96 -5.69 -6.54
CA THR A 106 30.37 -7.01 -7.08
C THR A 106 29.22 -7.87 -7.58
N ARG A 107 27.99 -7.59 -7.14
CA ARG A 107 26.81 -8.40 -7.45
C ARG A 107 25.62 -7.52 -7.81
N THR A 108 25.01 -7.84 -8.93
CA THR A 108 23.71 -7.31 -9.35
C THR A 108 22.65 -8.42 -9.21
N GLY A 109 21.40 -8.02 -8.97
CA GLY A 109 20.27 -8.92 -8.94
C GLY A 109 18.99 -8.19 -8.56
N ILE A 110 18.01 -8.91 -8.07
CA ILE A 110 16.67 -8.40 -7.79
C ILE A 110 16.46 -8.31 -6.28
N GLN A 111 15.90 -7.19 -5.86
CA GLN A 111 15.39 -6.98 -4.51
C GLN A 111 13.91 -6.61 -4.55
N VAL A 112 13.23 -6.85 -3.43
CA VAL A 112 11.91 -6.28 -3.16
C VAL A 112 12.06 -4.88 -2.57
N ASP A 113 11.16 -3.97 -2.92
CA ASP A 113 11.10 -2.63 -2.35
C ASP A 113 9.72 -2.31 -1.73
N CYS A 114 9.59 -1.12 -1.14
CA CYS A 114 8.39 -0.69 -0.43
C CYS A 114 7.11 -0.72 -1.31
N LEU A 115 7.25 -0.52 -2.61
CA LEU A 115 6.15 -0.44 -3.58
C LEU A 115 5.60 -1.82 -3.95
N ALA A 116 6.17 -2.93 -3.48
CA ALA A 116 5.54 -4.23 -3.61
C ALA A 116 4.21 -4.25 -2.85
N CYS A 117 4.21 -3.67 -1.64
CA CYS A 117 3.03 -3.51 -0.80
C CYS A 117 2.31 -2.18 -1.06
N HIS A 118 3.07 -1.08 -1.18
CA HIS A 118 2.53 0.28 -1.27
C HIS A 118 2.37 0.82 -2.70
N GLY A 119 2.45 -0.06 -3.70
CA GLY A 119 2.22 0.23 -5.11
C GLY A 119 1.14 -0.69 -5.68
N GLY A 120 -0.08 -0.17 -5.78
CA GLY A 120 -1.25 -0.86 -6.32
C GLY A 120 -1.59 -0.38 -7.73
N SER A 121 -2.68 -0.91 -8.27
CA SER A 121 -3.28 -0.41 -9.50
C SER A 121 -4.80 -0.40 -9.42
N ILE A 122 -5.41 0.45 -10.24
CA ILE A 122 -6.86 0.48 -10.45
C ILE A 122 -7.16 0.91 -11.88
N GLY A 123 -8.06 0.20 -12.56
CA GLY A 123 -8.37 0.46 -13.96
C GLY A 123 -7.19 0.21 -14.90
N GLY A 124 -6.31 -0.73 -14.55
CA GLY A 124 -5.08 -1.01 -15.30
C GLY A 124 -3.96 0.04 -15.14
N MET A 125 -4.17 1.07 -14.32
CA MET A 125 -3.16 2.10 -14.05
C MET A 125 -2.51 1.90 -12.68
N SER A 126 -1.19 1.88 -12.65
CA SER A 126 -0.40 1.77 -11.43
C SER A 126 -0.27 3.11 -10.70
N HIS A 127 -0.41 3.08 -9.37
CA HIS A 127 -0.30 4.25 -8.51
C HIS A 127 0.66 3.98 -7.35
N VAL A 128 1.66 4.84 -7.20
CA VAL A 128 2.44 4.87 -5.95
C VAL A 128 1.55 5.41 -4.83
N GLY A 129 1.53 4.70 -3.71
CA GLY A 129 0.75 5.06 -2.53
C GLY A 129 -0.67 4.50 -2.50
N LEU A 130 -1.10 3.77 -3.54
CA LEU A 130 -2.25 2.87 -3.45
C LEU A 130 -1.76 1.53 -2.89
N GLY A 131 -2.44 0.98 -1.88
CA GLY A 131 -2.13 -0.36 -1.37
C GLY A 131 -2.31 -1.43 -2.45
N ASN A 132 -1.38 -2.38 -2.52
CA ASN A 132 -1.46 -3.49 -3.48
C ASN A 132 -2.44 -4.57 -2.97
N SER A 133 -3.71 -4.44 -3.34
CA SER A 133 -4.78 -5.37 -2.95
C SER A 133 -4.74 -6.74 -3.64
N THR A 134 -3.72 -7.01 -4.48
CA THR A 134 -3.58 -8.27 -5.22
C THR A 134 -2.31 -9.05 -4.89
N LEU A 135 -1.38 -8.51 -4.10
CA LEU A 135 -0.07 -9.12 -3.84
C LEU A 135 -0.15 -10.53 -3.22
N ASP A 136 0.57 -11.49 -3.80
CA ASP A 136 0.87 -12.79 -3.18
C ASP A 136 2.37 -12.91 -2.87
N MET A 137 2.78 -12.28 -1.77
CA MET A 137 4.18 -12.13 -1.38
C MET A 137 4.85 -13.46 -1.01
N LYS A 138 4.11 -14.38 -0.37
CA LYS A 138 4.60 -15.70 0.03
C LYS A 138 4.95 -16.54 -1.18
N SER A 139 4.04 -16.63 -2.16
CA SER A 139 4.31 -17.39 -3.38
C SER A 139 5.45 -16.75 -4.18
N LEU A 140 5.51 -15.42 -4.26
CA LEU A 140 6.59 -14.70 -4.92
C LEU A 140 7.96 -15.07 -4.33
N PHE A 141 8.11 -15.01 -3.01
CA PHE A 141 9.38 -15.29 -2.35
C PHE A 141 9.75 -16.77 -2.45
N ASP A 142 8.80 -17.68 -2.18
CA ASP A 142 9.05 -19.11 -2.25
C ASP A 142 9.46 -19.57 -3.67
N ASP A 143 8.80 -19.05 -4.70
CA ASP A 143 9.09 -19.45 -6.08
C ASP A 143 10.43 -18.86 -6.55
N LEU A 144 10.74 -17.60 -6.21
CA LEU A 144 12.03 -17.00 -6.51
C LEU A 144 13.18 -17.71 -5.79
N ASP A 145 13.00 -18.11 -4.53
CA ASP A 145 13.98 -18.93 -3.81
C ASP A 145 14.19 -20.28 -4.49
N ARG A 146 13.09 -20.96 -4.88
CA ARG A 146 13.18 -22.23 -5.63
C ARG A 146 13.91 -22.05 -6.97
N ALA A 147 13.64 -20.97 -7.70
CA ALA A 147 14.29 -20.66 -8.99
C ALA A 147 15.78 -20.31 -8.85
N GLN A 148 16.16 -19.78 -7.69
CA GLN A 148 17.54 -19.54 -7.29
C GLN A 148 18.27 -20.82 -6.85
N GLY A 149 17.55 -21.94 -6.68
CA GLY A 149 18.11 -23.19 -6.13
C GLY A 149 18.18 -23.22 -4.60
N LYS A 150 17.46 -22.33 -3.92
CA LYS A 150 17.34 -22.28 -2.47
C LYS A 150 16.08 -23.02 -2.01
N ARG A 151 16.12 -23.57 -0.80
CA ARG A 151 14.90 -24.01 -0.11
C ARG A 151 14.24 -22.77 0.50
N PRO A 152 12.94 -22.52 0.27
CA PRO A 152 12.24 -21.42 0.93
C PRO A 152 12.38 -21.54 2.45
N PRO A 153 12.67 -20.44 3.16
CA PRO A 153 12.84 -20.48 4.59
C PRO A 153 11.52 -20.86 5.28
N ALA A 154 11.62 -21.63 6.36
CA ALA A 154 10.48 -21.83 7.24
C ALA A 154 10.10 -20.50 7.88
N SER A 155 8.83 -20.09 7.75
CA SER A 155 8.32 -18.87 8.36
C SER A 155 7.64 -19.20 9.69
N PRO A 156 8.00 -18.53 10.81
CA PRO A 156 7.34 -18.76 12.10
C PRO A 156 5.95 -18.14 12.17
N PHE A 157 5.51 -17.42 11.13
CA PHE A 157 4.20 -16.78 11.03
C PHE A 157 3.68 -16.83 9.59
N VAL A 158 2.40 -16.53 9.43
CA VAL A 158 1.77 -16.41 8.10
C VAL A 158 2.10 -15.04 7.50
N LEU A 159 2.87 -15.01 6.41
CA LEU A 159 3.27 -13.77 5.72
C LEU A 159 2.09 -13.13 4.99
N ASN A 160 1.45 -13.88 4.11
CA ASN A 160 0.13 -13.55 3.59
C ASN A 160 -0.63 -14.84 3.35
N SER A 161 -1.90 -14.77 3.65
CA SER A 161 -2.81 -15.89 3.75
C SER A 161 -3.82 -15.88 2.59
N THR A 162 -4.06 -14.69 2.08
CA THR A 162 -4.83 -14.33 0.89
C THR A 162 -4.05 -13.25 0.12
N ARG A 163 -4.51 -12.90 -1.07
CA ARG A 163 -3.92 -11.83 -1.88
C ARG A 163 -4.24 -10.46 -1.28
N GLY A 164 -3.27 -9.56 -1.32
CA GLY A 164 -3.43 -8.15 -0.94
C GLY A 164 -3.33 -7.84 0.55
N THR A 165 -3.21 -8.86 1.41
CA THR A 165 -2.87 -8.67 2.82
C THR A 165 -1.41 -9.04 3.04
N VAL A 166 -0.75 -8.39 4.00
CA VAL A 166 0.64 -8.71 4.38
C VAL A 166 0.82 -8.58 5.88
N ASN A 167 1.49 -9.55 6.51
CA ASN A 167 1.88 -9.51 7.91
C ASN A 167 3.20 -8.73 8.10
N ALA A 168 3.14 -7.45 7.74
CA ALA A 168 4.25 -6.51 7.88
C ALA A 168 4.61 -6.27 9.37
N GLY A 169 3.64 -6.43 10.27
CA GLY A 169 3.84 -6.33 11.71
C GLY A 169 4.75 -7.43 12.26
N MET A 170 4.46 -8.70 11.96
CA MET A 170 5.34 -9.80 12.38
C MET A 170 6.70 -9.75 11.71
N LEU A 171 6.81 -9.31 10.45
CA LEU A 171 8.10 -9.07 9.80
C LEU A 171 8.94 -8.08 10.61
N SER A 172 8.37 -6.93 10.99
CA SER A 172 9.06 -5.94 11.83
C SER A 172 9.44 -6.51 13.21
N ALA A 173 8.53 -7.21 13.87
CA ALA A 173 8.80 -7.83 15.17
C ALA A 173 9.95 -8.85 15.11
N VAL A 174 10.02 -9.66 14.05
CA VAL A 174 11.13 -10.61 13.84
C VAL A 174 12.44 -9.87 13.61
N LEU A 175 12.45 -8.81 12.78
CA LEU A 175 13.66 -8.01 12.54
C LEU A 175 14.16 -7.32 13.80
N LEU A 176 13.26 -6.80 14.65
CA LEU A 176 13.62 -6.24 15.96
C LEU A 176 14.11 -7.31 16.93
N SER A 177 13.54 -8.52 16.89
CA SER A 177 13.93 -9.59 17.83
C SER A 177 15.40 -9.99 17.71
N VAL A 178 16.02 -9.78 16.54
CA VAL A 178 17.45 -10.07 16.28
C VAL A 178 18.34 -8.84 16.49
N ARG A 179 17.83 -7.78 17.12
CA ARG A 179 18.55 -6.55 17.45
C ARG A 179 18.62 -6.32 18.96
N ASN A 180 19.69 -5.69 19.41
CA ASN A 180 19.77 -5.07 20.74
C ASN A 180 19.21 -3.64 20.67
N ALA A 181 19.07 -2.97 21.83
CA ALA A 181 18.57 -1.59 21.87
C ALA A 181 19.45 -0.61 21.07
N ASP A 182 20.77 -0.83 21.05
CA ASP A 182 21.73 -0.08 20.22
C ASP A 182 21.71 -0.47 18.72
N LEU A 183 20.75 -1.32 18.30
CA LEU A 183 20.61 -1.92 16.97
C LEU A 183 21.81 -2.77 16.51
N SER A 184 22.69 -3.19 17.42
CA SER A 184 23.66 -4.26 17.13
C SER A 184 22.95 -5.62 16.99
N MET A 185 23.55 -6.53 16.23
CA MET A 185 22.98 -7.87 16.02
C MET A 185 23.18 -8.75 17.25
N ARG A 186 22.17 -9.57 17.55
CA ARG A 186 22.25 -10.60 18.58
C ARG A 186 22.07 -11.99 18.00
N ARG A 187 22.72 -12.98 18.63
CA ARG A 187 22.71 -14.38 18.20
C ARG A 187 21.37 -15.08 18.46
N PHE A 188 20.73 -14.76 19.58
CA PHE A 188 19.47 -15.38 20.01
C PHE A 188 18.35 -14.36 19.98
N PRO A 189 17.25 -14.58 19.23
CA PRO A 189 16.13 -13.65 19.18
C PRO A 189 15.54 -13.34 20.56
N LEU A 190 15.14 -12.09 20.77
CA LEU A 190 14.34 -11.70 21.92
C LEU A 190 12.93 -12.30 21.82
N PRO A 191 12.41 -12.91 22.90
CA PRO A 191 11.01 -13.31 22.94
C PRO A 191 10.14 -12.07 23.17
N LEU A 192 9.93 -11.29 22.12
CA LEU A 192 9.17 -10.04 22.17
C LEU A 192 7.68 -10.26 22.44
N GLY A 193 7.14 -11.47 22.18
CA GLY A 193 5.75 -11.82 22.51
C GLY A 193 4.71 -11.20 21.59
N ALA A 194 5.12 -10.70 20.41
CA ALA A 194 4.21 -10.17 19.42
C ALA A 194 3.41 -11.27 18.72
N ASN A 195 2.13 -11.01 18.46
CA ASN A 195 1.27 -11.87 17.65
C ASN A 195 0.38 -10.99 16.77
N LEU A 196 0.97 -10.49 15.68
CA LEU A 196 0.33 -9.55 14.78
C LEU A 196 -0.30 -10.28 13.59
N PRO A 197 -1.48 -9.84 13.13
CA PRO A 197 -2.11 -10.41 11.95
C PRO A 197 -1.56 -9.79 10.66
N GLU A 198 -1.93 -10.39 9.53
CA GLU A 198 -1.81 -9.71 8.24
C GLU A 198 -2.82 -8.57 8.13
N LEU A 199 -2.49 -7.56 7.32
CA LEU A 199 -3.26 -6.33 7.15
C LEU A 199 -3.36 -5.96 5.69
N ASP A 200 -4.41 -5.23 5.33
CA ASP A 200 -4.45 -4.51 4.05
C ASP A 200 -3.48 -3.32 4.10
N VAL A 201 -3.03 -2.81 2.96
CA VAL A 201 -1.99 -1.77 2.94
C VAL A 201 -2.63 -0.37 2.90
N PRO A 202 -2.36 0.51 3.89
CA PRO A 202 -2.98 1.83 3.92
C PRO A 202 -2.47 2.72 2.78
N ALA A 203 -3.36 3.56 2.25
CA ALA A 203 -3.02 4.51 1.20
C ALA A 203 -2.10 5.64 1.71
N TRP A 204 -0.94 5.82 1.07
CA TRP A 204 0.06 6.80 1.49
C TRP A 204 -0.34 8.25 1.20
N TRP A 205 -1.20 8.51 0.21
CA TRP A 205 -1.70 9.86 -0.04
C TRP A 205 -2.51 10.44 1.13
N LEU A 206 -2.88 9.61 2.11
CA LEU A 206 -3.53 10.06 3.33
C LEU A 206 -2.53 10.64 4.36
N LEU A 207 -1.24 10.30 4.25
CA LEU A 207 -0.22 10.65 5.25
C LEU A 207 -0.10 12.17 5.48
N GLY A 208 -0.30 12.97 4.43
CA GLY A 208 -0.23 14.43 4.50
C GLY A 208 -1.24 15.08 5.47
N LYS A 209 -2.33 14.38 5.81
CA LYS A 209 -3.34 14.88 6.76
C LYS A 209 -3.17 14.34 8.18
N LYS A 210 -2.38 13.29 8.38
CA LYS A 210 -2.36 12.52 9.63
C LYS A 210 -1.28 13.02 10.58
N SER A 211 -1.59 13.07 11.88
CA SER A 211 -0.60 13.30 12.96
C SER A 211 -0.02 11.99 13.49
N THR A 212 -0.71 10.87 13.32
CA THR A 212 -0.19 9.52 13.61
C THR A 212 -0.35 8.58 12.42
N MET A 213 0.44 7.51 12.35
CA MET A 213 0.43 6.54 11.25
C MET A 213 0.23 5.10 11.74
N TYR A 214 0.20 4.17 10.78
CA TYR A 214 -0.34 2.81 10.91
C TYR A 214 -1.83 2.79 11.28
N TYR A 215 -2.44 1.61 11.34
CA TYR A 215 -3.88 1.51 11.62
C TYR A 215 -4.23 1.75 13.08
N ASP A 216 -3.33 1.40 14.00
CA ASP A 216 -3.51 1.60 15.44
C ASP A 216 -3.25 3.04 15.88
N GLY A 217 -2.62 3.86 15.02
CA GLY A 217 -2.38 5.27 15.27
C GLY A 217 -1.39 5.56 16.41
N ARG A 218 -0.56 4.58 16.79
CA ARG A 218 0.38 4.66 17.93
C ARG A 218 1.72 5.30 17.59
N THR A 219 2.03 5.47 16.30
CA THR A 219 3.31 6.02 15.83
C THR A 219 3.13 7.43 15.29
N ASP A 220 3.95 8.38 15.71
CA ASP A 220 3.91 9.77 15.22
C ASP A 220 4.23 9.83 13.71
N ALA A 221 3.38 10.49 12.93
CA ALA A 221 3.49 10.58 11.47
C ALA A 221 4.69 11.44 10.99
N ARG A 222 5.38 12.14 11.89
CA ARG A 222 6.64 12.84 11.60
C ARG A 222 7.84 11.88 11.62
N SER A 223 7.73 10.72 12.27
CA SER A 223 8.83 9.76 12.34
C SER A 223 9.14 9.21 10.94
N VAL A 224 10.31 9.56 10.41
CA VAL A 224 10.87 8.92 9.22
C VAL A 224 11.57 7.61 9.57
N ARG A 225 12.00 7.48 10.83
CA ARG A 225 12.73 6.31 11.32
C ARG A 225 11.85 5.06 11.25
N ALA A 226 10.59 5.16 11.65
CA ALA A 226 9.67 4.02 11.57
C ALA A 226 9.53 3.43 10.15
N ASN A 227 9.70 4.25 9.10
CA ASN A 227 9.68 3.78 7.71
C ASN A 227 10.92 2.95 7.32
N MET A 228 11.99 2.99 8.12
CA MET A 228 13.24 2.26 7.89
C MET A 228 13.31 0.91 8.63
N GLN A 229 12.30 0.53 9.42
CA GLN A 229 12.34 -0.70 10.22
C GLN A 229 12.55 -1.97 9.39
N PHE A 230 12.11 -1.99 8.12
CA PHE A 230 12.32 -3.14 7.22
C PHE A 230 13.75 -3.24 6.68
N LEU A 231 14.60 -2.23 6.90
CA LEU A 231 16.02 -2.26 6.56
C LEU A 231 16.88 -2.92 7.64
N LEU A 232 16.29 -3.23 8.80
CA LEU A 232 16.96 -3.92 9.91
C LEU A 232 17.45 -5.33 9.56
N GLY A 233 17.03 -5.91 8.43
CA GLY A 233 17.61 -7.18 7.98
C GLY A 233 19.11 -7.07 7.67
N GLU A 234 19.58 -5.88 7.27
CA GLU A 234 20.89 -5.75 6.63
C GLU A 234 21.70 -4.53 7.07
N LYS A 235 21.02 -3.46 7.52
CA LYS A 235 21.67 -2.19 7.82
C LYS A 235 22.11 -2.11 9.29
N SER A 236 23.25 -1.48 9.48
CA SER A 236 23.77 -1.03 10.78
C SER A 236 23.08 0.28 11.21
N LEU A 237 23.24 0.65 12.49
CA LEU A 237 22.74 1.94 12.99
C LEU A 237 23.32 3.13 12.20
N GLN A 238 24.61 3.08 11.84
CA GLN A 238 25.24 4.18 11.11
C GLN A 238 24.64 4.33 9.71
N GLU A 239 24.47 3.23 8.97
CA GLU A 239 23.82 3.28 7.65
C GLU A 239 22.36 3.76 7.72
N LEU A 240 21.62 3.40 8.78
CA LEU A 240 20.27 3.93 9.01
C LEU A 240 20.26 5.44 9.26
N LYS A 241 21.22 5.94 10.06
CA LYS A 241 21.39 7.38 10.30
C LYS A 241 21.75 8.13 9.03
N ASP A 242 22.63 7.56 8.20
CA ASP A 242 23.04 8.16 6.93
C ASP A 242 21.87 8.22 5.92
N LEU A 243 20.90 7.31 6.03
CA LEU A 243 19.68 7.30 5.21
C LEU A 243 18.59 8.26 5.73
N GLU A 244 18.68 8.76 6.95
CA GLU A 244 17.62 9.57 7.56
C GLU A 244 17.24 10.81 6.71
N PRO A 245 18.19 11.60 6.15
CA PRO A 245 17.86 12.73 5.26
C PRO A 245 17.10 12.29 4.00
N THR A 246 17.51 11.17 3.38
CA THR A 246 16.82 10.61 2.22
C THR A 246 15.40 10.20 2.57
N PHE A 247 15.17 9.61 3.75
CA PHE A 247 13.83 9.24 4.21
C PHE A 247 12.98 10.45 4.60
N ARG A 248 13.57 11.59 4.98
CA ARG A 248 12.87 12.88 5.12
C ARG A 248 12.36 13.38 3.76
N ASP A 249 13.20 13.31 2.73
CA ASP A 249 12.78 13.65 1.36
C ASP A 249 11.67 12.70 0.85
N ILE A 250 11.82 11.38 1.06
CA ILE A 250 10.77 10.40 0.74
C ILE A 250 9.46 10.77 1.43
N GLN A 251 9.49 11.05 2.74
CA GLN A 251 8.29 11.39 3.48
C GLN A 251 7.65 12.69 2.97
N ALA A 252 8.45 13.69 2.59
CA ALA A 252 7.94 14.92 1.95
C ALA A 252 7.18 14.59 0.66
N TRP A 253 7.72 13.71 -0.18
CA TRP A 253 7.02 13.24 -1.38
C TRP A 253 5.75 12.45 -1.05
N LEU A 254 5.80 11.51 -0.11
CA LEU A 254 4.61 10.74 0.31
C LEU A 254 3.47 11.65 0.79
N LYS A 255 3.79 12.71 1.55
CA LYS A 255 2.82 13.71 2.01
C LYS A 255 2.25 14.57 0.87
N SER A 256 2.93 14.63 -0.28
CA SER A 256 2.47 15.36 -1.47
C SER A 256 1.53 14.55 -2.38
N LEU A 257 1.50 13.21 -2.22
CA LEU A 257 0.71 12.32 -3.09
C LEU A 257 -0.77 12.67 -3.05
N LYS A 258 -1.45 12.48 -4.19
CA LYS A 258 -2.88 12.71 -4.35
C LYS A 258 -3.56 11.45 -4.86
N PRO A 259 -4.78 11.13 -4.38
CA PRO A 259 -5.55 10.03 -4.92
C PRO A 259 -5.94 10.27 -6.38
N PRO A 260 -6.18 9.20 -7.17
CA PRO A 260 -6.82 9.34 -8.47
C PRO A 260 -8.27 9.82 -8.30
N ARG A 261 -8.73 10.63 -9.26
CA ARG A 261 -10.13 11.04 -9.31
C ARG A 261 -11.01 9.88 -9.76
N TYR A 262 -12.21 9.77 -9.19
CA TYR A 262 -13.22 8.82 -9.66
C TYR A 262 -13.53 9.07 -11.15
N PRO A 263 -13.33 8.08 -12.05
CA PRO A 263 -13.35 8.32 -13.49
C PRO A 263 -14.73 8.11 -14.14
N PHE A 264 -15.73 7.66 -13.37
CA PHE A 264 -17.05 7.34 -13.90
C PHE A 264 -18.05 8.48 -13.67
N PRO A 265 -19.18 8.50 -14.42
CA PRO A 265 -20.27 9.42 -14.15
C PRO A 265 -20.75 9.35 -12.70
N ARG A 266 -21.18 10.51 -12.18
CA ARG A 266 -21.73 10.64 -10.84
C ARG A 266 -23.05 11.38 -10.87
N ASP A 267 -23.94 11.03 -9.97
CA ASP A 267 -25.17 11.77 -9.70
C ASP A 267 -24.89 12.90 -8.69
N ALA A 268 -24.78 14.12 -9.21
CA ALA A 268 -24.47 15.29 -8.38
C ALA A 268 -25.52 15.55 -7.29
N ALA A 269 -26.80 15.35 -7.59
CA ALA A 269 -27.87 15.60 -6.62
C ALA A 269 -27.85 14.57 -5.48
N ARG A 270 -27.51 13.31 -5.79
CA ARG A 270 -27.26 12.28 -4.76
C ARG A 270 -26.02 12.62 -3.94
N ALA A 271 -24.92 13.03 -4.57
CA ALA A 271 -23.70 13.41 -3.87
C ALA A 271 -23.93 14.58 -2.89
N ASP A 272 -24.73 15.58 -3.28
CA ASP A 272 -25.06 16.72 -2.41
C ASP A 272 -25.88 16.27 -1.17
N ARG A 273 -26.85 15.37 -1.34
CA ARG A 273 -27.58 14.79 -0.20
C ARG A 273 -26.69 13.88 0.64
N GLY A 274 -25.81 13.11 0.00
CA GLY A 274 -24.84 12.25 0.66
C GLY A 274 -23.86 13.02 1.54
N LYS A 275 -23.46 14.22 1.10
CA LYS A 275 -22.63 15.14 1.91
C LYS A 275 -23.32 15.48 3.23
N VAL A 276 -24.62 15.76 3.22
CA VAL A 276 -25.39 16.05 4.44
C VAL A 276 -25.42 14.85 5.38
N VAL A 277 -25.61 13.64 4.83
CA VAL A 277 -25.54 12.39 5.62
C VAL A 277 -24.15 12.23 6.22
N PHE A 278 -23.10 12.44 5.43
CA PHE A 278 -21.71 12.30 5.84
C PHE A 278 -21.35 13.27 6.98
N GLU A 279 -21.69 14.55 6.85
CA GLU A 279 -21.40 15.58 7.85
C GLU A 279 -22.08 15.26 9.19
N LYS A 280 -23.29 14.70 9.15
CA LYS A 280 -24.05 14.30 10.33
C LYS A 280 -23.51 13.03 11.00
N ALA A 281 -23.14 12.02 10.21
CA ALA A 281 -22.91 10.66 10.71
C ALA A 281 -21.44 10.23 10.75
N CYS A 282 -20.57 10.83 9.93
CA CYS A 282 -19.23 10.32 9.65
C CYS A 282 -18.11 11.31 10.02
N ALA A 283 -18.35 12.62 9.82
CA ALA A 283 -17.32 13.65 9.91
C ALA A 283 -16.64 13.77 11.27
N LYS A 284 -17.32 13.37 12.37
CA LYS A 284 -16.73 13.37 13.72
C LYS A 284 -15.43 12.56 13.80
N CYS A 285 -15.34 11.45 13.06
CA CYS A 285 -14.16 10.58 13.06
C CYS A 285 -13.29 10.78 11.82
N HIS A 286 -13.91 10.93 10.65
CA HIS A 286 -13.21 10.96 9.36
C HIS A 286 -12.81 12.37 8.88
N GLY A 287 -13.27 13.41 9.58
CA GLY A 287 -13.05 14.80 9.21
C GLY A 287 -14.05 15.35 8.20
N THR A 288 -13.85 16.60 7.80
CA THR A 288 -14.62 17.30 6.78
C THR A 288 -13.78 17.50 5.51
N TYR A 289 -14.45 17.68 4.36
CA TYR A 289 -13.80 17.81 3.06
C TYR A 289 -14.19 19.11 2.35
N GLY A 290 -13.27 19.62 1.54
CA GLY A 290 -13.35 20.93 0.88
C GLY A 290 -12.12 21.79 1.19
N PRO A 291 -12.08 23.04 0.70
CA PRO A 291 -10.97 23.97 0.93
C PRO A 291 -10.62 24.16 2.41
N ASP A 292 -11.64 24.21 3.27
CA ASP A 292 -11.50 24.41 4.72
C ASP A 292 -11.72 23.11 5.51
N GLY A 293 -11.52 21.96 4.86
CA GLY A 293 -11.68 20.64 5.47
C GLY A 293 -10.70 20.42 6.64
N THR A 294 -11.17 19.77 7.70
CA THR A 294 -10.36 19.44 8.88
C THR A 294 -10.33 17.94 9.11
N TYR A 295 -9.21 17.40 9.58
CA TYR A 295 -9.11 15.99 9.94
C TYR A 295 -8.78 15.85 11.43
N PRO A 296 -9.65 15.22 12.24
CA PRO A 296 -9.49 15.17 13.69
C PRO A 296 -8.42 14.18 14.17
N ASN A 297 -7.89 13.33 13.28
CA ASN A 297 -6.98 12.23 13.63
C ASN A 297 -7.55 11.35 14.77
N ALA A 298 -8.84 11.04 14.70
CA ALA A 298 -9.53 10.29 15.74
C ALA A 298 -9.04 8.84 15.81
N ILE A 299 -8.63 8.41 17.01
CA ILE A 299 -8.37 7.01 17.35
C ILE A 299 -9.61 6.46 18.04
N VAL A 300 -10.31 5.54 17.38
CA VAL A 300 -11.57 4.99 17.85
C VAL A 300 -11.29 3.74 18.68
N GLU A 301 -11.70 3.77 19.94
CA GLU A 301 -11.51 2.65 20.88
C GLU A 301 -12.16 1.36 20.36
N LEU A 302 -11.52 0.22 20.63
CA LEU A 302 -11.95 -1.10 20.14
C LEU A 302 -13.41 -1.44 20.50
N LYS A 303 -13.88 -1.09 21.70
CA LYS A 303 -15.28 -1.33 22.11
C LYS A 303 -16.31 -0.48 21.34
N VAL A 304 -15.87 0.63 20.75
CA VAL A 304 -16.74 1.53 19.96
C VAL A 304 -16.71 1.12 18.49
N ILE A 305 -15.52 0.90 17.93
CA ILE A 305 -15.36 0.52 16.52
C ILE A 305 -15.77 -0.94 16.28
N GLY A 306 -15.51 -1.85 17.21
CA GLY A 306 -15.92 -3.25 17.14
C GLY A 306 -15.30 -4.09 16.01
N THR A 307 -14.34 -3.55 15.25
CA THR A 307 -13.61 -4.29 14.21
C THR A 307 -12.63 -5.29 14.83
N ASP A 308 -12.09 -6.21 14.03
CA ASP A 308 -11.14 -7.22 14.50
C ASP A 308 -10.04 -6.61 15.39
N PRO A 309 -9.85 -7.06 16.64
CA PRO A 309 -8.95 -6.42 17.58
C PRO A 309 -7.49 -6.88 17.46
N ALA A 310 -7.20 -7.91 16.65
CA ALA A 310 -5.90 -8.59 16.67
C ALA A 310 -4.72 -7.66 16.36
N ARG A 311 -4.91 -6.67 15.48
CA ARG A 311 -3.83 -5.73 15.16
C ARG A 311 -3.51 -4.79 16.32
N ALA A 312 -4.52 -4.24 16.98
CA ALA A 312 -4.34 -3.34 18.12
C ALA A 312 -3.79 -4.06 19.36
N LEU A 313 -4.19 -5.33 19.58
CA LEU A 313 -3.78 -6.13 20.73
C LEU A 313 -2.50 -6.96 20.48
N GLY A 314 -2.07 -7.13 19.23
CA GLY A 314 -0.92 -7.98 18.87
C GLY A 314 0.45 -7.36 19.15
N LEU A 315 0.50 -6.05 19.43
CA LEU A 315 1.70 -5.37 19.91
C LEU A 315 1.82 -5.57 21.43
N SER A 316 2.72 -6.45 21.84
CA SER A 316 3.02 -6.67 23.26
C SER A 316 3.75 -5.49 23.88
N ASP A 317 3.56 -5.27 25.18
CA ASP A 317 4.29 -4.25 25.95
C ASP A 317 5.81 -4.40 25.80
N ARG A 318 6.30 -5.65 25.76
CA ARG A 318 7.72 -5.94 25.57
C ARG A 318 8.23 -5.55 24.18
N LEU A 319 7.45 -5.75 23.12
CA LEU A 319 7.84 -5.29 21.77
C LEU A 319 7.91 -3.77 21.75
N VAL A 320 6.91 -3.09 22.32
CA VAL A 320 6.81 -1.63 22.32
C VAL A 320 7.94 -1.01 23.14
N ALA A 321 8.17 -1.51 24.36
CA ALA A 321 9.28 -1.06 25.21
C ALA A 321 10.63 -1.24 24.51
N HIS A 322 10.87 -2.42 23.90
CA HIS A 322 12.11 -2.66 23.16
C HIS A 322 12.26 -1.73 21.95
N TYR A 323 11.19 -1.46 21.21
CA TYR A 323 11.21 -0.49 20.10
C TYR A 323 11.57 0.91 20.61
N ASN A 324 10.94 1.34 21.71
CA ASN A 324 11.14 2.66 22.31
C ASN A 324 12.55 2.86 22.89
N GLU A 325 13.21 1.78 23.34
CA GLU A 325 14.62 1.79 23.76
C GLU A 325 15.62 1.93 22.60
N THR A 326 15.17 1.73 21.35
CA THR A 326 16.04 1.81 20.18
C THR A 326 16.06 3.21 19.57
N TRP A 327 16.99 3.42 18.64
CA TRP A 327 17.05 4.64 17.81
C TRP A 327 15.72 5.00 17.12
N PHE A 328 14.85 4.03 16.82
CA PHE A 328 13.55 4.31 16.22
C PHE A 328 12.61 5.11 17.13
N GLY A 329 12.70 4.92 18.45
CA GLY A 329 11.85 5.56 19.45
C GLY A 329 12.41 6.86 20.04
N GLU A 330 13.69 7.17 19.84
CA GLU A 330 14.35 8.33 20.47
C GLU A 330 13.69 9.69 20.15
N GLU A 331 13.28 9.93 18.89
CA GLU A 331 12.65 11.21 18.50
C GLU A 331 11.14 11.18 18.79
N TYR A 332 10.50 10.03 18.53
CA TYR A 332 9.07 9.82 18.74
C TYR A 332 8.84 8.38 19.23
N ALA A 333 8.64 8.24 20.53
CA ALA A 333 8.26 6.96 21.11
C ALA A 333 6.88 6.52 20.60
N VAL A 334 6.72 5.22 20.41
CA VAL A 334 5.41 4.60 20.16
C VAL A 334 4.58 4.72 21.44
N ASP A 335 3.34 5.16 21.29
CA ASP A 335 2.40 5.27 22.41
C ASP A 335 2.17 3.89 23.06
N GLU A 336 2.35 3.79 24.37
CA GLU A 336 2.25 2.52 25.13
C GLU A 336 0.83 2.20 25.60
N GLN A 337 -0.05 3.20 25.67
CA GLN A 337 -1.37 3.10 26.30
C GLN A 337 -2.52 3.08 25.29
N MET A 338 -2.34 3.69 24.13
CA MET A 338 -3.37 3.85 23.12
C MET A 338 -3.75 2.50 22.50
N ILE A 339 -5.04 2.15 22.60
CA ILE A 339 -5.61 0.94 22.01
C ILE A 339 -6.88 1.30 21.23
N GLY A 340 -6.80 1.17 19.91
CA GLY A 340 -7.90 1.46 19.00
C GLY A 340 -7.46 1.42 17.55
N TYR A 341 -8.29 1.95 16.67
CA TYR A 341 -7.93 2.17 15.27
C TYR A 341 -8.17 3.61 14.87
N GLN A 342 -7.22 4.17 14.15
CA GLN A 342 -7.35 5.48 13.54
C GLN A 342 -8.43 5.45 12.44
N ALA A 343 -9.43 6.32 12.54
CA ALA A 343 -10.35 6.56 11.44
C ALA A 343 -9.59 7.32 10.34
N PRO A 344 -9.32 6.72 9.16
CA PRO A 344 -8.50 7.37 8.14
C PRO A 344 -9.26 8.53 7.47
N PRO A 345 -8.57 9.54 6.90
CA PRO A 345 -9.19 10.39 5.90
C PRO A 345 -9.68 9.53 4.72
N LEU A 346 -10.75 9.94 4.05
CA LEU A 346 -11.42 9.17 3.00
C LEU A 346 -11.11 9.68 1.58
N ASP A 347 -10.10 10.54 1.43
CA ASP A 347 -9.64 10.98 0.11
C ASP A 347 -9.26 9.76 -0.75
N GLY A 348 -9.87 9.62 -1.93
CA GLY A 348 -9.68 8.49 -2.82
C GLY A 348 -10.22 7.16 -2.30
N VAL A 349 -11.11 7.13 -1.30
CA VAL A 349 -11.66 5.89 -0.71
C VAL A 349 -12.31 4.98 -1.76
N TRP A 350 -12.80 5.54 -2.86
CA TRP A 350 -13.32 4.74 -3.97
C TRP A 350 -12.26 3.76 -4.49
N ALA A 351 -10.99 4.16 -4.55
CA ALA A 351 -9.92 3.35 -5.16
C ALA A 351 -9.29 2.32 -4.21
N THR A 352 -9.58 2.37 -2.92
CA THR A 352 -8.85 1.62 -1.88
C THR A 352 -9.62 0.41 -1.36
N ALA A 353 -10.46 -0.21 -2.20
CA ALA A 353 -11.08 -1.47 -1.83
C ALA A 353 -10.02 -2.60 -1.81
N PRO A 354 -10.19 -3.63 -0.97
CA PRO A 354 -11.23 -3.79 0.05
C PRO A 354 -11.06 -2.88 1.29
N TYR A 355 -12.08 -2.80 2.13
CA TYR A 355 -12.18 -1.88 3.26
C TYR A 355 -11.90 -2.56 4.62
N LEU A 356 -11.71 -1.71 5.64
CA LEU A 356 -11.16 -2.01 6.97
C LEU A 356 -9.66 -2.31 6.96
N HIS A 357 -9.04 -2.31 8.14
CA HIS A 357 -7.57 -2.44 8.28
C HIS A 357 -7.00 -3.78 7.77
N ASN A 358 -7.86 -4.78 7.60
CA ASN A 358 -7.52 -6.12 7.16
C ASN A 358 -8.09 -6.45 5.76
N GLY A 359 -8.77 -5.51 5.10
CA GLY A 359 -9.33 -5.73 3.77
C GLY A 359 -10.42 -6.81 3.73
N SER A 360 -11.20 -6.91 4.79
CA SER A 360 -12.24 -7.95 4.99
C SER A 360 -13.59 -7.62 4.35
N VAL A 361 -13.80 -6.37 3.92
CA VAL A 361 -15.09 -5.92 3.37
C VAL A 361 -14.91 -5.45 1.92
N PRO A 362 -15.50 -6.14 0.92
CA PRO A 362 -15.14 -5.93 -0.49
C PRO A 362 -15.65 -4.62 -1.11
N THR A 363 -16.75 -4.05 -0.61
CA THR A 363 -17.43 -2.87 -1.19
C THR A 363 -17.87 -1.87 -0.11
N LEU A 364 -18.02 -0.59 -0.46
CA LEU A 364 -18.58 0.41 0.45
C LEU A 364 -20.02 0.08 0.83
N ALA A 365 -20.80 -0.48 -0.09
CA ALA A 365 -22.15 -0.96 0.21
C ALA A 365 -22.15 -1.98 1.37
N ALA A 366 -21.28 -2.99 1.33
CA ALA A 366 -21.14 -3.97 2.41
C ALA A 366 -20.52 -3.36 3.69
N LEU A 367 -19.69 -2.32 3.57
CA LEU A 367 -19.17 -1.58 4.72
C LEU A 367 -20.30 -0.85 5.47
N LEU A 368 -21.20 -0.21 4.73
CA LEU A 368 -22.32 0.57 5.25
C LEU A 368 -23.54 -0.27 5.66
N LYS A 369 -23.59 -1.55 5.27
CA LYS A 369 -24.63 -2.50 5.68
C LYS A 369 -23.99 -3.83 6.08
N SER A 370 -23.69 -3.97 7.37
CA SER A 370 -22.84 -5.07 7.86
C SER A 370 -23.44 -6.45 7.66
N SER A 371 -24.77 -6.56 7.57
CA SER A 371 -25.48 -7.83 7.29
C SER A 371 -25.14 -8.43 5.93
N ASP A 372 -24.61 -7.63 5.00
CA ASP A 372 -24.34 -8.04 3.63
C ASP A 372 -22.88 -8.48 3.43
N ARG A 373 -22.06 -8.41 4.48
CA ARG A 373 -20.63 -8.75 4.42
C ARG A 373 -20.46 -10.26 4.25
N PRO A 374 -19.71 -10.72 3.23
CA PRO A 374 -19.47 -12.14 3.03
C PRO A 374 -18.51 -12.69 4.11
N ALA A 375 -18.79 -13.89 4.61
CA ALA A 375 -17.88 -14.60 5.51
C ALA A 375 -16.61 -15.08 4.78
N ARG A 376 -16.75 -15.47 3.50
CA ARG A 376 -15.65 -15.79 2.60
C ARG A 376 -15.98 -15.34 1.18
N PHE A 377 -14.96 -14.91 0.45
CA PHE A 377 -15.12 -14.49 -0.94
C PHE A 377 -13.83 -14.67 -1.75
N LYS A 378 -13.97 -14.82 -3.06
CA LYS A 378 -12.84 -14.74 -3.99
C LYS A 378 -12.57 -13.30 -4.36
N ARG A 379 -11.32 -12.86 -4.21
CA ARG A 379 -10.80 -11.60 -4.73
C ARG A 379 -10.71 -11.66 -6.27
N PRO A 380 -10.81 -10.51 -6.96
CA PRO A 380 -10.77 -10.51 -8.43
C PRO A 380 -9.39 -10.92 -8.97
N PRO A 381 -9.34 -11.44 -10.21
CA PRO A 381 -8.09 -11.86 -10.85
C PRO A 381 -7.22 -10.69 -11.31
N SER A 382 -7.80 -9.50 -11.52
CA SER A 382 -7.07 -8.27 -11.85
C SER A 382 -7.74 -7.03 -11.25
N THR A 383 -7.08 -5.89 -11.40
CA THR A 383 -7.54 -4.57 -10.95
C THR A 383 -8.22 -3.77 -12.08
N ASP A 384 -8.54 -4.42 -13.21
CA ASP A 384 -9.23 -3.78 -14.33
C ASP A 384 -10.66 -3.39 -13.94
N PHE A 385 -11.19 -2.35 -14.57
CA PHE A 385 -12.56 -1.89 -14.28
C PHE A 385 -13.64 -2.91 -14.63
N ALA A 386 -13.33 -3.95 -15.41
CA ALA A 386 -14.22 -5.10 -15.61
C ALA A 386 -14.54 -5.82 -14.28
N TYR A 387 -13.62 -5.80 -13.32
CA TYR A 387 -13.75 -6.40 -11.99
C TYR A 387 -14.10 -5.39 -10.89
N TYR A 388 -14.35 -4.13 -11.24
CA TYR A 388 -14.72 -3.09 -10.29
C TYR A 388 -16.24 -2.86 -10.34
N ASP A 389 -16.88 -2.78 -9.18
CA ASP A 389 -18.30 -2.46 -9.03
C ASP A 389 -18.48 -0.96 -8.78
N GLN A 390 -18.97 -0.24 -9.79
CA GLN A 390 -19.18 1.20 -9.75
C GLN A 390 -20.40 1.62 -8.91
N VAL A 391 -21.34 0.70 -8.69
CA VAL A 391 -22.56 0.96 -7.91
C VAL A 391 -22.26 0.79 -6.44
N ASN A 392 -21.68 -0.34 -6.07
CA ASN A 392 -21.37 -0.67 -4.67
C ASN A 392 -20.01 -0.11 -4.20
N VAL A 393 -19.19 0.38 -5.13
CA VAL A 393 -17.85 0.96 -4.94
C VAL A 393 -16.92 -0.04 -4.25
N GLY A 394 -16.21 -0.82 -5.06
CA GLY A 394 -15.21 -1.79 -4.62
C GLY A 394 -15.00 -2.89 -5.65
N TRP A 395 -14.39 -3.99 -5.24
CA TRP A 395 -14.16 -5.12 -6.14
C TRP A 395 -15.40 -5.99 -6.25
N LYS A 396 -15.72 -6.44 -7.46
CA LYS A 396 -16.62 -7.57 -7.68
C LYS A 396 -16.01 -8.81 -7.03
N TYR A 397 -16.85 -9.62 -6.42
CA TYR A 397 -16.42 -10.82 -5.70
C TYR A 397 -17.43 -11.95 -5.87
N GLU A 398 -16.95 -13.18 -5.72
CA GLU A 398 -17.77 -14.39 -5.64
C GLU A 398 -17.82 -14.85 -4.18
N VAL A 399 -19.00 -15.01 -3.62
CA VAL A 399 -19.17 -15.58 -2.26
C VAL A 399 -18.77 -17.05 -2.30
N VAL A 400 -17.94 -17.46 -1.35
CA VAL A 400 -17.52 -18.85 -1.18
C VAL A 400 -18.18 -19.39 0.09
N THR A 401 -18.82 -20.56 0.03
CA THR A 401 -19.47 -21.17 1.19
C THR A 401 -18.49 -22.01 2.01
N GLU A 402 -17.72 -22.86 1.32
CA GLU A 402 -16.79 -23.80 1.95
C GLU A 402 -15.38 -23.21 2.13
N PRO A 403 -14.64 -23.62 3.18
CA PRO A 403 -13.23 -23.27 3.29
C PRO A 403 -12.42 -23.91 2.14
N PRO A 404 -11.24 -23.35 1.77
CA PRO A 404 -10.35 -23.96 0.80
C PRO A 404 -10.03 -25.41 1.18
N SER A 405 -10.16 -26.34 0.23
CA SER A 405 -9.82 -27.74 0.47
C SER A 405 -8.31 -27.89 0.73
N PRO A 406 -7.86 -28.84 1.58
CA PRO A 406 -6.44 -29.01 1.88
C PRO A 406 -5.52 -29.28 0.67
N GLY A 407 -6.09 -29.74 -0.46
CA GLY A 407 -5.36 -30.00 -1.70
C GLY A 407 -5.44 -28.88 -2.75
N LEU A 408 -6.13 -27.77 -2.46
CA LEU A 408 -6.25 -26.66 -3.40
C LEU A 408 -4.85 -26.05 -3.66
N PRO A 409 -4.44 -25.85 -4.92
CA PRO A 409 -3.15 -25.23 -5.22
C PRO A 409 -2.99 -23.90 -4.48
N PRO A 410 -1.81 -23.59 -3.88
CA PRO A 410 -1.62 -22.37 -3.12
C PRO A 410 -2.03 -21.10 -3.86
N PHE A 411 -1.76 -21.02 -5.16
CA PHE A 411 -2.18 -19.91 -6.00
C PHE A 411 -3.69 -19.69 -5.99
N GLU A 412 -4.49 -20.74 -6.19
CA GLU A 412 -5.95 -20.68 -6.16
C GLU A 412 -6.46 -20.38 -4.75
N ALA A 413 -5.88 -21.03 -3.74
CA ALA A 413 -6.25 -20.81 -2.34
C ALA A 413 -6.04 -19.36 -1.89
N ARG A 414 -5.04 -18.67 -2.44
CA ARG A 414 -4.73 -17.27 -2.12
C ARG A 414 -5.75 -16.28 -2.68
N PHE A 415 -6.57 -16.65 -3.65
CA PHE A 415 -7.70 -15.80 -4.07
C PHE A 415 -8.84 -15.79 -3.05
N ILE A 416 -8.93 -16.80 -2.19
CA ILE A 416 -10.00 -16.90 -1.20
C ILE A 416 -9.60 -16.08 0.04
N TYR A 417 -10.43 -15.09 0.36
CA TYR A 417 -10.40 -14.38 1.62
C TYR A 417 -11.33 -15.09 2.60
N ASP A 418 -10.83 -15.47 3.78
CA ASP A 418 -11.62 -16.14 4.83
C ASP A 418 -11.56 -15.36 6.15
N THR A 419 -12.71 -14.80 6.55
CA THR A 419 -12.83 -13.95 7.74
C THR A 419 -12.68 -14.70 9.07
N ALA A 420 -12.70 -16.04 9.05
CA ALA A 420 -12.47 -16.86 10.23
C ALA A 420 -10.98 -16.96 10.61
N ARG A 421 -10.07 -16.49 9.76
CA ARG A 421 -8.63 -16.51 10.04
C ARG A 421 -8.26 -15.41 11.05
N PHE A 422 -7.21 -15.68 11.83
CA PHE A 422 -6.71 -14.75 12.83
C PHE A 422 -6.45 -13.35 12.25
N GLY A 423 -7.17 -12.35 12.78
CA GLY A 423 -7.04 -10.95 12.38
C GLY A 423 -7.80 -10.52 11.12
N LEU A 424 -8.53 -11.44 10.48
CA LEU A 424 -9.24 -11.18 9.24
C LEU A 424 -10.75 -10.98 9.42
N GLY A 425 -11.22 -10.85 10.67
CA GLY A 425 -12.64 -10.67 10.96
C GLY A 425 -13.25 -9.47 10.25
N ASN A 426 -14.46 -9.61 9.73
CA ASN A 426 -15.23 -8.58 9.01
C ASN A 426 -16.26 -7.86 9.88
N GLY A 427 -16.18 -7.98 11.20
CA GLY A 427 -17.08 -7.34 12.17
C GLY A 427 -16.82 -5.85 12.35
N GLY A 428 -17.66 -5.19 13.15
CA GLY A 428 -17.48 -3.79 13.55
C GLY A 428 -17.84 -2.75 12.50
N HIS A 429 -17.61 -1.48 12.83
CA HIS A 429 -17.96 -0.33 12.01
C HIS A 429 -19.42 -0.40 11.52
N THR A 430 -20.34 -0.69 12.45
CA THR A 430 -21.79 -0.90 12.20
C THR A 430 -22.59 0.41 12.17
N PHE A 431 -21.91 1.56 12.15
CA PHE A 431 -22.55 2.88 12.19
C PHE A 431 -23.48 3.12 10.99
N GLY A 432 -23.15 2.54 9.83
CA GLY A 432 -23.98 2.61 8.62
C GLY A 432 -25.28 1.79 8.71
N ASP A 433 -25.39 0.84 9.65
CA ASP A 433 -26.58 -0.03 9.77
C ASP A 433 -27.83 0.76 10.17
N LYS A 434 -27.64 1.92 10.80
CA LYS A 434 -28.72 2.83 11.21
C LYS A 434 -29.26 3.70 10.07
N LEU A 435 -28.54 3.78 8.95
CA LEU A 435 -28.96 4.55 7.78
C LEU A 435 -30.05 3.80 7.01
N SER A 436 -30.97 4.54 6.42
CA SER A 436 -31.89 4.01 5.41
C SER A 436 -31.14 3.57 4.16
N ASN A 437 -31.81 2.80 3.28
CA ASN A 437 -31.21 2.40 2.01
C ASN A 437 -30.82 3.63 1.15
N ASP A 438 -31.70 4.63 1.06
CA ASP A 438 -31.43 5.82 0.25
C ASP A 438 -30.31 6.68 0.83
N GLU A 439 -30.21 6.82 2.15
CA GLU A 439 -29.08 7.51 2.80
C GLU A 439 -27.75 6.81 2.51
N ARG A 440 -27.71 5.47 2.48
CA ARG A 440 -26.49 4.73 2.11
C ARG A 440 -26.11 4.98 0.65
N LEU A 441 -27.08 4.96 -0.27
CA LEU A 441 -26.83 5.20 -1.69
C LEU A 441 -26.35 6.63 -1.95
N ASP A 442 -26.99 7.61 -1.32
CA ASP A 442 -26.57 9.01 -1.39
C ASP A 442 -25.16 9.20 -0.80
N LEU A 443 -24.88 8.58 0.36
CA LEU A 443 -23.56 8.60 0.99
C LEU A 443 -22.47 8.00 0.09
N ILE A 444 -22.72 6.84 -0.54
CA ILE A 444 -21.78 6.23 -1.50
C ILE A 444 -21.48 7.20 -2.64
N GLU A 445 -22.49 7.91 -3.15
CA GLU A 445 -22.30 8.87 -4.22
C GLU A 445 -21.44 10.06 -3.80
N TYR A 446 -21.59 10.53 -2.56
CA TYR A 446 -20.69 11.53 -1.98
C TYR A 446 -19.25 11.01 -1.82
N LEU A 447 -19.07 9.77 -1.36
CA LEU A 447 -17.74 9.17 -1.19
C LEU A 447 -16.98 9.01 -2.52
N LYS A 448 -17.67 8.92 -3.68
CA LYS A 448 -17.06 8.99 -5.02
C LYS A 448 -16.51 10.38 -5.37
N THR A 449 -16.82 11.41 -4.57
CA THR A 449 -16.32 12.78 -4.77
C THR A 449 -15.04 13.08 -4.02
N LEU A 450 -14.70 12.24 -3.05
CA LEU A 450 -13.50 12.32 -2.21
C LEU A 450 -12.35 11.56 -2.88
#